data_AF-A0A7J8CB00-F1
#
_entry.id   AF-A0A7J8CB00-F1
#
_cell.length_a   1.000
_cell.length_b   1.000
_cell.length_c   1.000
_cell.angle_alpha   90.00
_cell.angle_beta   90.00
_cell.angle_gamma   90.00
#
_symmetry.space_group_name_H-M   'P 1'
#
loop_
_entity.id
_entity.type
_entity.pdbx_description
1 polymer ?
#
loop_
_entity_poly.entity_id
_entity_poly.type
_entity_poly.pdbx_seq_one_letter_code
_entity_poly.pdbx_strand_id
1 'polypeptide(L)'
;MICGHVLIGPSKQRMPELRAIANGHTKWLNKRKIKAFYSDVIAEDLRSGVQILMQATGLGRMKPNILVVGFKKNWQSAHPATVEDYIGILHDAFDLNYGVCVVRMREGLNISEVMQAHISPVFDPAEDSKEASASSARPSVSGTLDPEALVREEQASTIFQSEQGKKTIDIYWLFDDGGLTLLIPYLLGRKKRWSKCRIRVFVGGQINRMDQERKAIISLLSKFRLGFHEVHVLPDINQKPRAEHTKRFEDMIAPFRLNDGFKDEATVTEMRRDCPWKISDEEMNKNRVKSLRQVRLNEILLDYSRDAALVLITLPIGRKGKCPSSLYMAWLETLSQDLRPPVILVRGNQENVLTFYCQ
;
A
#
# COMPACT_ATOMS: atom_id res chain seq x y z
N MET A 1 10.28 14.33 -5.69
CA MET A 1 10.10 12.91 -5.34
C MET A 1 11.43 12.39 -4.84
N ILE A 2 11.43 11.61 -3.76
CA ILE A 2 12.61 10.93 -3.24
C ILE A 2 12.32 9.43 -3.29
N CYS A 3 13.23 8.66 -3.88
CA CYS A 3 13.20 7.20 -3.92
C CYS A 3 14.11 6.70 -2.81
N GLY A 4 13.51 6.23 -1.72
CA GLY A 4 14.22 5.64 -0.58
C GLY A 4 14.53 4.16 -0.80
N HIS A 5 15.75 3.73 -0.46
CA HIS A 5 16.16 2.33 -0.49
C HIS A 5 16.85 1.94 0.83
N VAL A 6 16.37 0.87 1.47
CA VAL A 6 16.95 0.34 2.71
C VAL A 6 17.67 -0.96 2.41
N LEU A 7 18.99 -0.97 2.57
CA LEU A 7 19.80 -2.18 2.52
C LEU A 7 19.81 -2.83 3.89
N ILE A 8 19.14 -3.97 3.99
CA ILE A 8 18.97 -4.70 5.25
C ILE A 8 20.22 -5.55 5.51
N GLY A 9 20.84 -5.33 6.66
CA GLY A 9 21.94 -6.15 7.19
C GLY A 9 23.05 -5.35 7.87
N PRO A 10 24.10 -6.04 8.37
CA PRO A 10 25.20 -5.41 9.08
C PRO A 10 25.96 -4.41 8.21
N SER A 11 26.18 -3.20 8.72
CA SER A 11 26.84 -2.10 8.00
C SER A 11 28.16 -2.50 7.35
N LYS A 12 29.02 -3.23 8.07
CA LYS A 12 30.32 -3.69 7.58
C LYS A 12 30.23 -4.56 6.33
N GLN A 13 29.18 -5.37 6.20
CA GLN A 13 29.01 -6.32 5.10
C GLN A 13 28.35 -5.65 3.88
N ARG A 14 27.43 -4.71 4.10
CA ARG A 14 26.67 -4.03 3.04
C ARG A 14 27.34 -2.77 2.49
N MET A 15 28.33 -2.21 3.18
CA MET A 15 29.05 -1.01 2.74
C MET A 15 29.68 -1.13 1.33
N PRO A 16 30.32 -2.26 0.96
CA PRO A 16 30.85 -2.42 -0.40
C PRO A 16 29.75 -2.45 -1.47
N GLU A 17 28.63 -3.10 -1.19
CA GLU A 17 27.46 -3.13 -2.08
C GLU A 17 26.87 -1.73 -2.29
N LEU A 18 26.70 -0.96 -1.21
CA LEU A 18 26.25 0.44 -1.27
C LEU A 18 27.15 1.28 -2.18
N ARG A 19 28.48 1.14 -2.03
CA ARG A 19 29.47 1.88 -2.84
C ARG A 19 29.45 1.44 -4.30
N ALA A 20 29.23 0.16 -4.58
CA ALA A 20 29.16 -0.36 -5.95
C ALA A 20 27.92 0.14 -6.70
N ILE A 21 26.80 0.26 -5.99
CA ILE A 21 25.52 0.73 -6.54
C ILE A 21 25.47 2.27 -6.61
N ALA A 22 26.44 2.96 -5.99
CA ALA A 22 26.52 4.41 -5.93
C ALA A 22 26.39 5.03 -7.34
N ASN A 23 25.45 5.96 -7.47
CA ASN A 23 25.09 6.65 -8.72
C ASN A 23 24.42 5.80 -9.82
N GLY A 24 24.40 4.46 -9.73
CA GLY A 24 23.75 3.59 -10.72
C GLY A 24 22.25 3.87 -10.82
N HIS A 25 21.55 3.88 -9.68
CA HIS A 25 20.13 4.19 -9.63
C HIS A 25 19.80 5.63 -10.05
N THR A 26 20.64 6.60 -9.72
CA THR A 26 20.46 7.99 -10.17
C THR A 26 20.57 8.09 -11.69
N LYS A 27 21.55 7.41 -12.30
CA LYS A 27 21.67 7.30 -13.77
C LYS A 27 20.44 6.61 -14.38
N TRP A 28 19.96 5.52 -13.76
CA TRP A 28 18.77 4.78 -14.18
C TRP A 28 17.52 5.67 -14.21
N LEU A 29 17.31 6.50 -13.18
CA LEU A 29 16.19 7.45 -13.09
C LEU A 29 16.30 8.54 -14.16
N ASN A 30 17.50 9.12 -14.33
CA ASN A 30 17.75 10.20 -15.29
C ASN A 30 17.54 9.73 -16.74
N LYS A 31 18.04 8.53 -17.10
CA LYS A 31 17.84 7.94 -18.43
C LYS A 31 16.36 7.78 -18.76
N ARG A 32 15.53 7.46 -17.77
CA ARG A 32 14.06 7.31 -17.91
C ARG A 32 13.29 8.61 -17.71
N LYS A 33 13.98 9.76 -17.61
CA LYS A 33 13.40 11.10 -17.41
C LYS A 33 12.51 11.19 -16.15
N ILE A 34 12.84 10.42 -15.11
CA ILE A 34 12.15 10.44 -13.83
C ILE A 34 12.78 11.54 -12.96
N LYS A 35 12.00 12.57 -12.62
CA LYS A 35 12.43 13.69 -11.77
C LYS A 35 12.40 13.30 -10.29
N ALA A 36 13.40 12.56 -9.84
CA ALA A 36 13.53 12.13 -8.44
C ALA A 36 14.96 12.11 -7.95
N PHE A 37 15.11 12.29 -6.63
CA PHE A 37 16.35 12.01 -5.92
C PHE A 37 16.35 10.57 -5.44
N TYR A 38 17.52 9.96 -5.38
CA TYR A 38 17.71 8.63 -4.81
C TYR A 38 18.40 8.78 -3.45
N SER A 39 17.91 8.06 -2.44
CA SER A 39 18.48 8.06 -1.09
C SER A 39 18.51 6.65 -0.54
N ASP A 40 19.69 6.19 -0.16
CA ASP A 40 19.97 4.85 0.33
C ASP A 40 20.49 4.88 1.77
N VAL A 41 20.06 3.92 2.57
CA VAL A 41 20.49 3.74 3.97
C VAL A 41 20.75 2.27 4.25
N ILE A 42 21.71 1.98 5.14
CA ILE A 42 21.94 0.65 5.67
C ILE A 42 21.32 0.57 7.07
N ALA A 43 20.51 -0.44 7.33
CA ALA A 43 19.89 -0.67 8.63
C ALA A 43 19.76 -2.18 8.92
N GLU A 44 19.58 -2.54 10.19
CA GLU A 44 19.43 -3.93 10.61
C GLU A 44 18.08 -4.52 10.16
N ASP A 45 17.04 -3.69 10.14
CA ASP A 45 15.69 -4.01 9.69
C ASP A 45 15.09 -2.89 8.83
N LEU A 46 13.98 -3.20 8.17
CA LEU A 46 13.30 -2.28 7.26
C LEU A 46 12.75 -1.06 8.00
N ARG A 47 12.19 -1.23 9.20
CA ARG A 47 11.50 -0.17 9.93
C ARG A 47 12.48 0.89 10.39
N SER A 48 13.59 0.51 11.02
CA SER A 48 14.63 1.46 11.42
C SER A 48 15.25 2.19 10.23
N GLY A 49 15.47 1.51 9.11
CA GLY A 49 15.95 2.17 7.88
C GLY A 49 14.95 3.21 7.34
N VAL A 50 13.66 2.88 7.31
CA VAL A 50 12.62 3.83 6.86
C VAL A 50 12.49 5.01 7.84
N GLN A 51 12.64 4.80 9.15
CA GLN A 51 12.67 5.89 10.13
C GLN A 51 13.81 6.88 9.85
N ILE A 52 15.02 6.37 9.57
CA ILE A 52 16.16 7.21 9.19
C ILE A 52 15.82 8.01 7.94
N LEU A 53 15.26 7.37 6.92
CA LEU A 53 14.87 8.05 5.68
C LEU A 53 13.82 9.15 5.94
N MET A 54 12.78 8.90 6.74
CA MET A 54 11.75 9.90 7.04
C MET A 54 12.28 11.11 7.81
N GLN A 55 13.31 10.94 8.65
CA GLN A 55 13.80 12.02 9.51
C GLN A 55 15.00 12.77 8.91
N ALA A 56 15.86 12.08 8.17
CA ALA A 56 17.13 12.60 7.70
C ALA A 56 17.14 12.99 6.21
N THR A 57 16.11 12.63 5.43
CA THR A 57 16.08 12.99 4.00
C THR A 57 15.47 14.37 3.75
N GLY A 58 16.00 15.03 2.71
CA GLY A 58 15.59 16.37 2.31
C GLY A 58 16.38 17.48 3.00
N LEU A 59 16.43 18.65 2.38
CA LEU A 59 17.17 19.81 2.86
C LEU A 59 16.27 21.03 2.96
N GLY A 60 16.26 21.70 4.12
CA GLY A 60 15.45 22.90 4.36
C GLY A 60 13.95 22.62 4.17
N ARG A 61 13.31 23.31 3.23
CA ARG A 61 11.89 23.11 2.87
C ARG A 61 11.65 21.94 1.92
N MET A 62 12.69 21.31 1.38
CA MET A 62 12.61 20.17 0.46
C MET A 62 12.57 18.83 1.20
N LYS A 63 11.82 18.76 2.31
CA LYS A 63 11.59 17.53 3.07
C LYS A 63 10.40 16.75 2.49
N PRO A 64 10.44 15.41 2.49
CA PRO A 64 9.27 14.64 2.12
C PRO A 64 8.14 14.86 3.14
N ASN A 65 6.90 14.83 2.67
CA ASN A 65 5.69 15.04 3.47
C ASN A 65 4.68 13.89 3.35
N ILE A 66 4.88 13.00 2.37
CA ILE A 66 4.03 11.85 2.11
C ILE A 66 4.93 10.62 1.95
N LEU A 67 4.67 9.60 2.75
CA LEU A 67 5.23 8.27 2.62
C LEU A 67 4.35 7.45 1.66
N VAL A 68 4.93 7.01 0.54
CA VAL A 68 4.26 6.11 -0.41
C VAL A 68 4.93 4.74 -0.34
N VAL A 69 4.16 3.71 0.00
CA VAL A 69 4.65 2.32 0.14
C VAL A 69 3.80 1.35 -0.67
N GLY A 70 4.39 0.24 -1.08
CA GLY A 70 3.69 -0.85 -1.73
C GLY A 70 2.98 -1.75 -0.73
N PHE A 71 1.81 -2.26 -1.09
CA PHE A 71 1.07 -3.21 -0.27
C PHE A 71 1.81 -4.55 -0.11
N LYS A 72 1.95 -5.03 1.13
CA LYS A 72 2.59 -6.32 1.46
C LYS A 72 1.66 -7.50 1.13
N LYS A 73 1.67 -7.97 -0.11
CA LYS A 73 0.80 -9.06 -0.59
C LYS A 73 1.04 -10.41 0.09
N ASN A 74 2.28 -10.70 0.49
CA ASN A 74 2.67 -11.99 1.09
C ASN A 74 2.51 -12.03 2.62
N TRP A 75 1.74 -11.14 3.23
CA TRP A 75 1.68 -11.00 4.70
C TRP A 75 1.20 -12.27 5.43
N GLN A 76 0.36 -13.09 4.80
CA GLN A 76 -0.15 -14.33 5.40
C GLN A 76 0.90 -15.45 5.49
N SER A 77 1.84 -15.49 4.54
CA SER A 77 2.92 -16.48 4.49
C SER A 77 4.26 -15.94 5.02
N ALA A 78 4.35 -14.63 5.23
CA ALA A 78 5.55 -13.99 5.76
C ALA A 78 5.70 -14.21 7.26
N HIS A 79 6.94 -14.12 7.74
CA HIS A 79 7.23 -14.16 9.17
C HIS A 79 6.50 -13.01 9.91
N PRO A 80 5.83 -13.26 11.06
CA PRO A 80 5.01 -12.26 11.74
C PRO A 80 5.74 -10.95 12.07
N ALA A 81 7.01 -11.03 12.45
CA ALA A 81 7.84 -9.84 12.70
C ALA A 81 7.87 -8.86 11.50
N THR A 82 7.88 -9.37 10.26
CA THR A 82 7.88 -8.50 9.07
C THR A 82 6.55 -7.77 8.86
N VAL A 83 5.45 -8.31 9.39
CA VAL A 83 4.14 -7.66 9.37
C VAL A 83 4.10 -6.57 10.45
N GLU A 84 4.64 -6.86 11.63
CA GLU A 84 4.84 -5.87 12.70
C GLU A 84 5.71 -4.69 12.23
N ASP A 85 6.82 -4.96 11.53
CA ASP A 85 7.68 -3.92 10.97
C ASP A 85 6.94 -3.07 9.94
N TYR A 86 6.23 -3.70 9.01
CA TYR A 86 5.47 -3.01 7.96
C TYR A 86 4.39 -2.10 8.55
N ILE A 87 3.60 -2.60 9.50
CA ILE A 87 2.58 -1.80 10.19
C ILE A 87 3.21 -0.74 11.10
N GLY A 88 4.32 -1.08 11.75
CA GLY A 88 5.13 -0.18 12.54
C GLY A 88 5.58 1.04 11.73
N ILE A 89 6.03 0.84 10.48
CA ILE A 89 6.38 1.93 9.55
C ILE A 89 5.18 2.85 9.30
N LEU A 90 3.98 2.31 9.12
CA LEU A 90 2.78 3.13 8.92
C LEU A 90 2.47 3.96 10.17
N HIS A 91 2.62 3.38 11.37
CA HIS A 91 2.45 4.10 12.63
C HIS A 91 3.49 5.19 12.84
N ASP A 92 4.77 4.89 12.58
CA ASP A 92 5.84 5.86 12.72
C ASP A 92 5.66 7.04 11.75
N ALA A 93 5.15 6.78 10.54
CA ALA A 93 4.80 7.84 9.60
C ALA A 93 3.69 8.75 10.14
N PHE A 94 2.65 8.17 10.75
CA PHE A 94 1.60 8.97 11.40
C PHE A 94 2.14 9.78 12.59
N ASP A 95 3.00 9.18 13.42
CA ASP A 95 3.61 9.86 14.58
C ASP A 95 4.53 11.03 14.14
N LEU A 96 5.12 10.93 12.94
CA LEU A 96 5.93 11.99 12.31
C LEU A 96 5.10 12.98 11.47
N ASN A 97 3.77 12.94 11.53
CA ASN A 97 2.85 13.78 10.76
C ASN A 97 3.02 13.69 9.23
N TYR A 98 3.42 12.52 8.72
CA TYR A 98 3.42 12.25 7.28
C TYR A 98 2.02 11.89 6.78
N GLY A 99 1.71 12.29 5.54
CA GLY A 99 0.67 11.61 4.78
C GLY A 99 1.12 10.20 4.40
N VAL A 100 0.23 9.23 4.37
CA VAL A 100 0.53 7.83 4.02
C VAL A 100 -0.29 7.42 2.82
N CYS A 101 0.37 6.81 1.83
CA CYS A 101 -0.25 6.19 0.67
C CYS A 101 0.23 4.73 0.55
N VAL A 102 -0.69 3.77 0.63
CA VAL A 102 -0.40 2.36 0.37
C VAL A 102 -0.94 1.98 -0.99
N VAL A 103 -0.06 1.61 -1.92
CA VAL A 103 -0.41 1.26 -3.30
C VAL A 103 -0.50 -0.26 -3.44
N ARG A 104 -1.67 -0.77 -3.84
CA ARG A 104 -1.89 -2.18 -4.17
C ARG A 104 -2.13 -2.34 -5.66
N MET A 105 -1.33 -3.22 -6.27
CA MET A 105 -1.49 -3.70 -7.63
C MET A 105 -1.93 -5.16 -7.61
N ARG A 106 -2.69 -5.61 -8.62
CA ARG A 106 -3.17 -7.00 -8.72
C ARG A 106 -2.01 -8.02 -8.76
N GLU A 107 -1.04 -7.77 -9.63
CA GLU A 107 0.13 -8.64 -9.79
C GLU A 107 1.16 -8.44 -8.65
N GLY A 108 0.99 -7.42 -7.81
CA GLY A 108 2.02 -6.98 -6.88
C GLY A 108 2.93 -5.92 -7.51
N LEU A 109 3.93 -5.48 -6.74
CA LEU A 109 4.89 -4.44 -7.17
C LEU A 109 6.31 -4.98 -7.33
N ASN A 110 6.57 -6.21 -6.86
CA ASN A 110 7.87 -6.83 -7.02
C ASN A 110 7.98 -7.48 -8.39
N ILE A 111 8.92 -7.01 -9.21
CA ILE A 111 9.16 -7.49 -10.57
C ILE A 111 10.36 -8.45 -10.65
N SER A 112 11.02 -8.77 -9.53
CA SER A 112 12.20 -9.65 -9.51
C SER A 112 11.93 -11.04 -10.11
N GLU A 113 10.72 -11.58 -9.93
CA GLU A 113 10.31 -12.88 -10.47
C GLU A 113 10.05 -12.83 -11.98
N VAL A 114 9.49 -11.73 -12.49
CA VAL A 114 9.27 -11.51 -13.94
C VAL A 114 10.61 -11.44 -14.68
N MET A 115 11.64 -10.91 -14.01
CA MET A 115 13.00 -10.83 -14.55
C MET A 115 13.67 -12.21 -14.63
N GLN A 116 13.47 -13.10 -13.65
CA GLN A 116 14.01 -14.46 -13.70
C GLN A 116 13.43 -15.27 -14.86
N ALA A 117 12.15 -15.09 -15.19
CA ALA A 117 11.50 -15.80 -16.29
C ALA A 117 12.00 -15.36 -17.68
N HIS A 118 12.41 -14.10 -17.88
CA HIS A 118 12.97 -13.61 -19.14
C HIS A 118 14.46 -13.91 -19.32
N ILE A 119 15.16 -14.32 -18.24
CA ILE A 119 16.58 -14.68 -18.27
C ILE A 119 16.76 -16.18 -18.53
N SER A 120 15.72 -17.01 -18.44
CA SER A 120 15.76 -18.39 -18.96
C SER A 120 15.84 -18.33 -20.49
N PRO A 121 17.00 -18.57 -21.11
CA PRO A 121 17.07 -18.61 -22.56
C PRO A 121 16.27 -19.82 -23.00
N VAL A 122 15.43 -19.57 -23.99
CA VAL A 122 14.85 -20.53 -24.93
C VAL A 122 15.77 -21.75 -25.10
N PHE A 123 15.20 -22.93 -24.91
CA PHE A 123 15.80 -24.22 -25.24
C PHE A 123 16.46 -24.16 -26.62
N ASP A 124 17.80 -24.24 -26.68
CA ASP A 124 18.51 -24.72 -27.87
C ASP A 124 18.40 -26.25 -27.88
N PRO A 125 17.84 -26.89 -28.92
CA PRO A 125 17.82 -28.33 -29.04
C PRO A 125 19.13 -28.78 -29.69
N ALA A 126 20.07 -29.27 -28.89
CA ALA A 126 21.12 -30.14 -29.38
C ALA A 126 21.62 -31.08 -28.27
N GLU A 127 21.60 -32.36 -28.61
CA GLU A 127 22.11 -33.57 -27.95
C GLU A 127 23.50 -33.34 -27.30
N ASP A 128 23.94 -33.99 -26.22
CA ASP A 128 23.84 -35.42 -25.94
C ASP A 128 24.20 -35.76 -24.47
N SER A 129 23.79 -36.97 -24.08
CA SER A 129 23.85 -37.68 -22.79
C SER A 129 25.16 -37.69 -21.96
N LYS A 130 25.03 -37.60 -20.61
CA LYS A 130 25.52 -38.59 -19.60
C LYS A 130 25.16 -38.24 -18.14
N GLU A 131 24.97 -39.29 -17.36
CA GLU A 131 24.25 -39.39 -16.08
C GLU A 131 24.99 -38.91 -14.81
N ALA A 132 24.16 -38.53 -13.83
CA ALA A 132 24.26 -38.70 -12.37
C ALA A 132 25.34 -37.98 -11.54
N SER A 133 24.91 -37.03 -10.70
CA SER A 133 24.88 -37.21 -9.24
C SER A 133 24.13 -36.08 -8.53
N ALA A 134 23.38 -36.44 -7.49
CA ALA A 134 22.53 -35.55 -6.71
C ALA A 134 23.31 -34.80 -5.62
N SER A 135 23.23 -33.47 -5.62
CA SER A 135 23.39 -32.64 -4.43
C SER A 135 22.58 -31.36 -4.60
N SER A 136 21.45 -31.23 -3.90
CA SER A 136 20.61 -30.04 -3.93
C SER A 136 21.21 -28.93 -3.04
N ALA A 137 22.20 -28.24 -3.56
CA ALA A 137 22.64 -26.96 -3.01
C ALA A 137 21.87 -25.83 -3.70
N ARG A 138 20.97 -25.17 -2.96
CA ARG A 138 20.36 -23.90 -3.42
C ARG A 138 21.49 -22.88 -3.64
N PRO A 139 21.63 -22.27 -4.83
CA PRO A 139 22.62 -21.22 -5.01
C PRO A 139 22.15 -19.97 -4.25
N SER A 140 22.94 -19.54 -3.27
CA SER A 140 22.82 -18.23 -2.64
C SER A 140 23.05 -17.16 -3.69
N VAL A 141 22.03 -16.35 -3.97
CA VAL A 141 22.14 -15.20 -4.88
C VAL A 141 22.92 -14.09 -4.18
N SER A 142 24.25 -14.17 -4.18
CA SER A 142 25.12 -13.00 -4.07
C SER A 142 25.41 -12.49 -5.49
N GLY A 143 24.38 -11.98 -6.16
CA GLY A 143 24.52 -11.38 -7.48
C GLY A 143 25.07 -9.97 -7.34
N THR A 144 26.35 -9.77 -7.63
CA THR A 144 26.93 -8.46 -7.92
C THR A 144 26.16 -7.86 -9.11
N LEU A 145 25.28 -6.89 -8.86
CA LEU A 145 24.56 -6.17 -9.90
C LEU A 145 25.55 -5.25 -10.63
N ASP A 146 25.92 -5.64 -11.85
CA ASP A 146 26.66 -4.78 -12.78
C ASP A 146 25.83 -3.50 -13.05
N PRO A 147 26.37 -2.29 -12.80
CA PRO A 147 25.70 -1.02 -13.07
C PRO A 147 25.19 -0.87 -14.52
N GLU A 148 25.81 -1.54 -15.50
CA GLU A 148 25.36 -1.50 -16.90
C GLU A 148 24.16 -2.41 -17.18
N ALA A 149 23.98 -3.49 -16.41
CA ALA A 149 22.85 -4.40 -16.54
C ALA A 149 21.53 -3.73 -16.13
N LEU A 150 21.55 -2.95 -15.03
CA LEU A 150 20.41 -2.11 -14.58
C LEU A 150 19.93 -1.16 -15.70
N VAL A 151 20.84 -0.71 -16.56
CA VAL A 151 20.56 0.26 -17.64
C VAL A 151 19.90 -0.36 -18.87
N ARG A 152 20.01 -1.69 -19.04
CA ARG A 152 19.35 -2.48 -20.11
C ARG A 152 17.97 -3.03 -19.71
N GLU A 153 17.58 -2.94 -18.44
CA GLU A 153 16.29 -3.45 -17.95
C GLU A 153 15.09 -2.84 -18.70
N GLU A 154 14.29 -3.69 -19.34
CA GLU A 154 12.99 -3.30 -19.88
C GLU A 154 12.08 -2.81 -18.75
N GLN A 155 11.49 -1.63 -18.94
CA GLN A 155 10.63 -1.03 -17.93
C GLN A 155 9.34 -1.85 -17.84
N ALA A 156 9.08 -2.45 -16.68
CA ALA A 156 7.78 -3.05 -16.39
C ALA A 156 6.67 -2.02 -16.65
N SER A 157 5.82 -2.31 -17.64
CA SER A 157 4.70 -1.44 -18.01
C SER A 157 3.53 -1.72 -17.08
N THR A 158 3.26 -0.79 -16.16
CA THR A 158 2.02 -0.80 -15.37
C THR A 158 0.97 0.07 -16.04
N ILE A 159 -0.24 0.08 -15.49
CA ILE A 159 -1.30 1.00 -15.95
C ILE A 159 -0.88 2.47 -15.87
N PHE A 160 0.09 2.82 -15.01
CA PHE A 160 0.52 4.21 -14.88
C PHE A 160 1.35 4.69 -16.08
N GLN A 161 1.87 3.79 -16.92
CA GLN A 161 2.61 4.11 -18.13
C GLN A 161 1.74 4.15 -19.40
N SER A 162 0.54 3.55 -19.39
CA SER A 162 -0.37 3.51 -20.55
C SER A 162 -1.47 4.58 -20.49
N GLU A 163 -2.02 4.93 -21.66
CA GLU A 163 -3.22 5.78 -21.73
C GLU A 163 -4.45 5.01 -21.25
N GLN A 164 -5.18 5.56 -20.29
CA GLN A 164 -6.31 4.88 -19.67
C GLN A 164 -7.62 5.01 -20.47
N GLY A 165 -7.70 5.96 -21.40
CA GLY A 165 -8.89 6.20 -22.19
C GLY A 165 -10.06 6.75 -21.37
N LYS A 166 -11.29 6.37 -21.76
CA LYS A 166 -12.55 6.84 -21.14
C LYS A 166 -12.96 5.97 -19.95
N LYS A 167 -12.06 5.75 -18.99
CA LYS A 167 -12.33 5.02 -17.74
C LYS A 167 -12.65 5.98 -16.58
N THR A 168 -12.99 5.44 -15.42
CA THR A 168 -13.23 6.24 -14.20
C THR A 168 -12.06 6.20 -13.23
N ILE A 169 -11.83 7.30 -12.52
CA ILE A 169 -11.04 7.34 -11.29
C ILE A 169 -12.03 7.54 -10.15
N ASP A 170 -12.11 6.56 -9.27
CA ASP A 170 -13.13 6.52 -8.22
C ASP A 170 -12.51 6.82 -6.86
N ILE A 171 -13.04 7.85 -6.20
CA ILE A 171 -12.51 8.38 -4.95
C ILE A 171 -13.50 8.13 -3.84
N TYR A 172 -13.15 7.30 -2.86
CA TYR A 172 -13.93 7.03 -1.67
C TYR A 172 -13.41 7.90 -0.53
N TRP A 173 -13.98 9.10 -0.42
CA TRP A 173 -13.65 10.09 0.60
C TRP A 173 -14.55 9.88 1.83
N LEU A 174 -14.08 9.01 2.74
CA LEU A 174 -14.88 8.51 3.86
C LEU A 174 -14.59 9.21 5.19
N PHE A 175 -13.47 9.93 5.27
CA PHE A 175 -13.09 10.75 6.40
C PHE A 175 -12.34 11.98 5.92
N ASP A 176 -12.44 13.05 6.68
CA ASP A 176 -11.57 14.21 6.47
C ASP A 176 -10.12 13.83 6.78
N ASP A 177 -9.26 14.09 5.82
CA ASP A 177 -7.82 13.80 5.81
C ASP A 177 -6.99 15.00 5.36
N GLY A 178 -7.55 16.22 5.46
CA GLY A 178 -6.92 17.45 4.98
C GLY A 178 -7.04 17.64 3.46
N GLY A 179 -7.71 16.73 2.76
CA GLY A 179 -7.98 16.80 1.32
C GLY A 179 -6.96 16.08 0.44
N LEU A 180 -5.99 15.36 1.02
CA LEU A 180 -4.96 14.65 0.25
C LEU A 180 -5.58 13.58 -0.67
N THR A 181 -6.58 12.85 -0.18
CA THR A 181 -7.34 11.85 -0.95
C THR A 181 -8.01 12.46 -2.20
N LEU A 182 -8.37 13.76 -2.17
CA LEU A 182 -8.97 14.47 -3.31
C LEU A 182 -7.90 15.11 -4.22
N LEU A 183 -6.78 15.55 -3.66
CA LEU A 183 -5.71 16.22 -4.40
C LEU A 183 -4.97 15.27 -5.35
N ILE A 184 -4.69 14.03 -4.92
CA ILE A 184 -3.94 13.07 -5.74
C ILE A 184 -4.66 12.79 -7.08
N PRO A 185 -5.96 12.44 -7.11
CA PRO A 185 -6.71 12.21 -8.35
C PRO A 185 -6.81 13.45 -9.23
N TYR A 186 -6.95 14.64 -8.62
CA TYR A 186 -7.00 15.89 -9.35
C TYR A 186 -5.70 16.16 -10.12
N LEU A 187 -4.54 15.96 -9.47
CA LEU A 187 -3.24 16.10 -10.11
C LEU A 187 -3.03 15.04 -11.20
N LEU A 188 -3.53 13.81 -10.99
CA LEU A 188 -3.49 12.75 -11.99
C LEU A 188 -4.33 13.12 -13.23
N GLY A 189 -5.56 13.60 -13.05
CA GLY A 189 -6.46 13.98 -14.16
C GLY A 189 -5.89 15.05 -15.09
N ARG A 190 -4.94 15.88 -14.62
CA ARG A 190 -4.24 16.86 -15.46
C ARG A 190 -3.12 16.27 -16.34
N LYS A 191 -2.77 14.99 -16.16
CA LYS A 191 -1.74 14.32 -16.97
C LYS A 191 -2.35 13.71 -18.22
N LYS A 192 -1.64 13.80 -19.35
CA LYS A 192 -2.07 13.28 -20.67
C LYS A 192 -2.63 11.85 -20.64
N ARG A 193 -2.02 10.96 -19.86
CA ARG A 193 -2.42 9.53 -19.74
C ARG A 193 -3.79 9.33 -19.08
N TRP A 194 -4.22 10.30 -18.26
CA TRP A 194 -5.41 10.23 -17.42
C TRP A 194 -6.43 11.34 -17.74
N SER A 195 -6.13 12.22 -18.71
CA SER A 195 -6.95 13.40 -19.00
C SER A 195 -8.33 13.09 -19.57
N LYS A 196 -8.52 11.87 -20.08
CA LYS A 196 -9.81 11.36 -20.56
C LYS A 196 -10.61 10.62 -19.48
N CYS A 197 -10.02 10.39 -18.30
CA CYS A 197 -10.70 9.69 -17.22
C CYS A 197 -11.72 10.60 -16.54
N ARG A 198 -12.90 10.05 -16.23
CA ARG A 198 -13.92 10.76 -15.44
C ARG A 198 -13.65 10.52 -13.96
N ILE A 199 -13.61 11.58 -13.16
CA ILE A 199 -13.38 11.49 -11.72
C ILE A 199 -14.73 11.48 -11.00
N ARG A 200 -15.01 10.41 -10.24
CA ARG A 200 -16.23 10.26 -9.41
C ARG A 200 -15.85 10.26 -7.93
N VAL A 201 -16.60 11.00 -7.12
CA VAL A 201 -16.38 11.08 -5.66
C VAL A 201 -17.53 10.38 -4.93
N PHE A 202 -17.19 9.42 -4.10
CA PHE A 202 -18.07 8.70 -3.21
C PHE A 202 -17.84 9.18 -1.77
N VAL A 203 -18.91 9.65 -1.13
CA VAL A 203 -18.88 10.13 0.27
C VAL A 203 -19.84 9.33 1.12
N GLY A 204 -19.50 9.13 2.40
CA GLY A 204 -20.43 8.54 3.35
C GLY A 204 -21.50 9.53 3.76
N GLY A 205 -22.74 9.04 3.93
CA GLY A 205 -23.86 9.89 4.29
C GLY A 205 -25.02 9.13 4.95
N GLN A 206 -26.05 9.86 5.37
CA GLN A 206 -27.27 9.28 5.92
C GLN A 206 -28.40 9.31 4.88
N ILE A 207 -29.21 8.24 4.82
CA ILE A 207 -30.35 8.13 3.87
C ILE A 207 -31.26 9.36 3.94
N ASN A 208 -31.56 9.83 5.15
CA ASN A 208 -32.51 10.91 5.37
C ASN A 208 -32.02 12.29 4.91
N ARG A 209 -30.70 12.44 4.64
CA ARG A 209 -30.07 13.72 4.30
C ARG A 209 -29.22 13.67 3.02
N MET A 210 -29.36 12.62 2.21
CA MET A 210 -28.50 12.39 1.04
C MET A 210 -28.45 13.60 0.10
N ASP A 211 -29.58 14.22 -0.23
CA ASP A 211 -29.61 15.36 -1.15
C ASP A 211 -28.93 16.61 -0.57
N GLN A 212 -29.07 16.84 0.73
CA GLN A 212 -28.45 17.97 1.41
C GLN A 212 -26.93 17.78 1.51
N GLU A 213 -26.49 16.58 1.91
CA GLU A 213 -25.07 16.21 1.99
C GLU A 213 -24.42 16.25 0.61
N ARG A 214 -25.09 15.73 -0.42
CA ARG A 214 -24.63 15.80 -1.80
C ARG A 214 -24.42 17.24 -2.26
N LYS A 215 -25.40 18.12 -2.03
CA LYS A 215 -25.31 19.55 -2.39
C LYS A 215 -24.18 20.26 -1.63
N ALA A 216 -24.01 19.97 -0.35
CA ALA A 216 -22.94 20.55 0.47
C ALA A 216 -21.55 20.15 -0.05
N ILE A 217 -21.37 18.86 -0.38
CA ILE A 217 -20.11 18.34 -0.92
C ILE A 217 -19.85 18.89 -2.32
N ILE A 218 -20.85 18.97 -3.20
CA ILE A 218 -20.68 19.61 -4.52
C ILE A 218 -20.26 21.08 -4.37
N SER A 219 -20.88 21.82 -3.45
CA SER A 219 -20.51 23.20 -3.15
C SER A 219 -19.05 23.30 -2.68
N LEU A 220 -18.63 22.40 -1.78
CA LEU A 220 -17.26 22.34 -1.28
C LEU A 220 -16.25 22.04 -2.41
N LEU A 221 -16.53 21.03 -3.23
CA LEU A 221 -15.68 20.64 -4.35
C LEU A 221 -15.59 21.71 -5.43
N SER A 222 -16.69 22.44 -5.66
CA SER A 222 -16.74 23.60 -6.55
C SER A 222 -15.87 24.74 -6.03
N LYS A 223 -15.89 25.02 -4.71
CA LYS A 223 -15.00 26.01 -4.09
C LYS A 223 -13.52 25.69 -4.30
N PHE A 224 -13.16 24.41 -4.24
CA PHE A 224 -11.79 23.95 -4.54
C PHE A 224 -11.47 23.86 -6.03
N ARG A 225 -12.45 24.11 -6.92
CA ARG A 225 -12.31 24.11 -8.39
C ARG A 225 -11.69 22.82 -8.93
N LEU A 226 -11.96 21.69 -8.28
CA LEU A 226 -11.34 20.41 -8.63
C LEU A 226 -11.93 19.76 -9.89
N GLY A 227 -13.05 20.29 -10.42
CA GLY A 227 -13.62 19.84 -11.70
C GLY A 227 -14.06 18.37 -11.71
N PHE A 228 -14.47 17.83 -10.55
CA PHE A 228 -14.95 16.45 -10.45
C PHE A 228 -16.29 16.27 -11.17
N HIS A 229 -16.47 15.11 -11.80
CA HIS A 229 -17.56 14.90 -12.75
C HIS A 229 -18.86 14.50 -12.05
N GLU A 230 -18.77 13.69 -10.99
CA GLU A 230 -19.92 13.14 -10.29
C GLU A 230 -19.65 12.99 -8.79
N VAL A 231 -20.68 13.21 -7.97
CA VAL A 231 -20.67 12.95 -6.53
C VAL A 231 -21.80 11.97 -6.19
N HIS A 232 -21.44 10.87 -5.54
CA HIS A 232 -22.30 9.78 -5.06
C HIS A 232 -22.28 9.74 -3.53
N VAL A 233 -23.44 9.71 -2.90
CA VAL A 233 -23.56 9.56 -1.44
C VAL A 233 -23.90 8.11 -1.14
N LEU A 234 -23.12 7.48 -0.26
CA LEU A 234 -23.23 6.08 0.13
C LEU A 234 -23.93 5.99 1.51
N PRO A 235 -25.22 5.61 1.56
CA PRO A 235 -25.97 5.51 2.81
C PRO A 235 -25.67 4.24 3.62
N ASP A 236 -25.11 3.23 2.97
CA ASP A 236 -25.11 1.84 3.39
C ASP A 236 -23.75 1.35 3.92
N ILE A 237 -22.79 2.27 4.11
CA ILE A 237 -21.44 1.98 4.60
C ILE A 237 -21.45 1.31 5.99
N ASN A 238 -22.44 1.63 6.82
CA ASN A 238 -22.55 1.11 8.18
C ASN A 238 -23.54 -0.07 8.29
N GLN A 239 -24.09 -0.55 7.18
CA GLN A 239 -24.96 -1.72 7.19
C GLN A 239 -24.14 -2.99 7.44
N LYS A 240 -24.82 -4.03 7.94
CA LYS A 240 -24.20 -5.32 8.18
C LYS A 240 -23.78 -5.95 6.83
N PRO A 241 -22.52 -6.39 6.68
CA PRO A 241 -22.07 -7.06 5.47
C PRO A 241 -22.76 -8.41 5.28
N ARG A 242 -22.64 -8.97 4.07
CA ARG A 242 -23.16 -10.29 3.75
C ARG A 242 -22.45 -11.36 4.59
N ALA A 243 -23.19 -12.42 4.93
CA ALA A 243 -22.67 -13.50 5.78
C ALA A 243 -21.48 -14.21 5.11
N GLU A 244 -21.50 -14.38 3.79
CA GLU A 244 -20.42 -14.97 3.01
C GLU A 244 -19.11 -14.20 3.16
N HIS A 245 -19.14 -12.88 2.96
CA HIS A 245 -17.96 -12.04 3.06
C HIS A 245 -17.47 -11.89 4.51
N THR A 246 -18.40 -11.93 5.47
CA THR A 246 -18.06 -11.97 6.90
C THR A 246 -17.32 -13.26 7.25
N LYS A 247 -17.82 -14.40 6.80
CA LYS A 247 -17.19 -15.70 7.01
C LYS A 247 -15.80 -15.74 6.38
N ARG A 248 -15.64 -15.22 5.16
CA ARG A 248 -14.34 -15.12 4.49
C ARG A 248 -13.33 -14.29 5.29
N PHE A 249 -13.75 -13.19 5.90
CA PHE A 249 -12.91 -12.40 6.80
C PHE A 249 -12.51 -13.19 8.05
N GLU A 250 -13.46 -13.90 8.65
CA GLU A 250 -13.21 -14.78 9.81
C GLU A 250 -12.22 -15.91 9.49
N ASP A 251 -12.35 -16.54 8.31
CA ASP A 251 -11.43 -17.57 7.83
C ASP A 251 -10.01 -17.01 7.59
N MET A 252 -9.91 -15.78 7.07
CA MET A 252 -8.63 -15.10 6.82
C MET A 252 -7.85 -14.81 8.11
N ILE A 253 -8.54 -14.39 9.17
CA ILE A 253 -7.94 -14.03 10.45
C ILE A 253 -7.76 -15.23 11.38
N ALA A 254 -8.45 -16.35 11.14
CA ALA A 254 -8.44 -17.54 11.99
C ALA A 254 -7.03 -18.02 12.41
N PRO A 255 -6.01 -18.07 11.52
CA PRO A 255 -4.65 -18.48 11.89
C PRO A 255 -3.96 -17.53 12.89
N PHE A 256 -4.41 -16.28 12.93
CA PHE A 256 -3.85 -15.22 13.78
C PHE A 256 -4.62 -15.06 15.10
N ARG A 257 -5.64 -15.88 15.38
CA ARG A 257 -6.44 -15.79 16.61
C ARG A 257 -5.75 -16.51 17.76
N LEU A 258 -5.81 -15.91 18.96
CA LEU A 258 -5.30 -16.52 20.19
C LEU A 258 -6.28 -17.55 20.76
N ASN A 259 -7.59 -17.33 20.56
CA ASN A 259 -8.69 -18.13 21.11
C ASN A 259 -8.53 -18.31 22.63
N ASP A 260 -8.58 -17.18 23.34
CA ASP A 260 -8.30 -17.04 24.76
C ASP A 260 -9.55 -16.89 25.64
N GLY A 261 -10.76 -16.78 25.06
CA GLY A 261 -11.98 -16.47 25.79
C GLY A 261 -12.41 -17.43 26.91
N PHE A 262 -11.80 -18.61 27.02
CA PHE A 262 -12.06 -19.60 28.08
C PHE A 262 -10.80 -19.99 28.87
N LYS A 263 -9.68 -19.27 28.71
CA LYS A 263 -8.40 -19.61 29.33
C LYS A 263 -8.10 -18.68 30.51
N ASP A 264 -7.40 -19.22 31.51
CA ASP A 264 -6.97 -18.46 32.68
C ASP A 264 -5.93 -17.38 32.31
N GLU A 265 -5.91 -16.26 33.04
CA GLU A 265 -5.04 -15.10 32.76
C GLU A 265 -3.56 -15.46 32.69
N ALA A 266 -3.10 -16.40 33.53
CA ALA A 266 -1.71 -16.88 33.51
C ALA A 266 -1.36 -17.56 32.18
N THR A 267 -2.25 -18.44 31.70
CA THR A 267 -2.11 -19.14 30.41
C THR A 267 -2.14 -18.15 29.24
N VAL A 268 -3.03 -17.16 29.29
CA VAL A 268 -3.10 -16.11 28.24
C VAL A 268 -1.81 -15.30 28.20
N THR A 269 -1.23 -14.99 29.35
CA THR A 269 0.03 -14.24 29.45
C THR A 269 1.20 -15.04 28.87
N GLU A 270 1.29 -16.34 29.15
CA GLU A 270 2.29 -17.24 28.57
C GLU A 270 2.12 -17.34 27.04
N MET A 271 0.90 -17.58 26.56
CA MET A 271 0.61 -17.64 25.12
C MET A 271 0.94 -16.33 24.39
N ARG A 272 0.74 -15.17 25.03
CA ARG A 272 1.13 -13.86 24.49
C ARG A 272 2.64 -13.67 24.42
N ARG A 273 3.39 -14.26 25.34
CA ARG A 273 4.85 -14.24 25.30
C ARG A 273 5.37 -15.03 24.11
N ASP A 274 4.78 -16.19 23.83
CA ASP A 274 5.19 -17.05 22.72
C ASP A 274 4.73 -16.51 21.36
N CYS A 275 3.54 -15.92 21.30
CA CYS A 275 2.91 -15.47 20.06
C CYS A 275 2.34 -14.05 20.19
N PRO A 276 3.17 -13.00 20.35
CA PRO A 276 2.71 -11.62 20.57
C PRO A 276 1.92 -11.03 19.40
N TRP A 277 2.05 -11.59 18.20
CA TRP A 277 1.35 -11.14 16.99
C TRP A 277 -0.11 -11.64 16.88
N LYS A 278 -0.52 -12.57 17.75
CA LYS A 278 -1.88 -13.13 17.74
C LYS A 278 -2.89 -12.18 18.38
N ILE A 279 -4.11 -12.22 17.85
CA ILE A 279 -5.23 -11.33 18.20
C ILE A 279 -6.05 -11.99 19.32
N SER A 280 -6.23 -11.29 20.45
CA SER A 280 -7.10 -11.76 21.52
C SER A 280 -8.58 -11.61 21.17
N ASP A 281 -9.44 -12.36 21.87
CA ASP A 281 -10.89 -12.26 21.74
C ASP A 281 -11.40 -10.89 22.18
N GLU A 282 -10.79 -10.31 23.21
CA GLU A 282 -11.10 -8.95 23.67
C GLU A 282 -10.76 -7.90 22.60
N GLU A 283 -9.58 -7.98 21.99
CA GLU A 283 -9.15 -7.07 20.92
C GLU A 283 -10.05 -7.19 19.69
N MET A 284 -10.45 -8.42 19.34
CA MET A 284 -11.39 -8.68 18.26
C MET A 284 -12.75 -8.04 18.53
N ASN A 285 -13.28 -8.21 19.74
CA ASN A 285 -14.58 -7.66 20.13
C ASN A 285 -14.58 -6.13 20.13
N LYS A 286 -13.52 -5.50 20.68
CA LYS A 286 -13.34 -4.03 20.66
C LYS A 286 -13.32 -3.45 19.23
N ASN A 287 -12.78 -4.22 18.28
CA ASN A 287 -12.58 -3.80 16.91
C ASN A 287 -13.64 -4.32 15.91
N ARG A 288 -14.62 -5.11 16.38
CA ARG A 288 -15.62 -5.80 15.54
C ARG A 288 -16.38 -4.89 14.59
N VAL A 289 -16.86 -3.74 15.07
CA VAL A 289 -17.62 -2.78 14.24
C VAL A 289 -16.75 -2.22 13.12
N LYS A 290 -15.48 -1.92 13.40
CA LYS A 290 -14.53 -1.43 12.38
C LYS A 290 -14.18 -2.51 11.36
N SER A 291 -13.98 -3.76 11.81
CA SER A 291 -13.73 -4.91 10.95
C SER A 291 -14.88 -5.14 9.97
N LEU A 292 -16.11 -5.22 10.48
CA LEU A 292 -17.30 -5.41 9.64
C LEU A 292 -17.51 -4.26 8.65
N ARG A 293 -17.17 -3.02 9.05
CA ARG A 293 -17.20 -1.87 8.13
C ARG A 293 -16.21 -2.02 6.98
N GLN A 294 -15.04 -2.63 7.18
CA GLN A 294 -14.10 -2.87 6.06
C GLN A 294 -14.65 -3.91 5.08
N VAL A 295 -15.27 -4.97 5.60
CA VAL A 295 -15.96 -5.98 4.77
C VAL A 295 -17.08 -5.34 3.96
N ARG A 296 -17.91 -4.49 4.59
CA ARG A 296 -18.99 -3.77 3.91
C ARG A 296 -18.47 -2.79 2.85
N LEU A 297 -17.36 -2.10 3.14
CA LEU A 297 -16.75 -1.22 2.16
C LEU A 297 -16.22 -1.99 0.95
N ASN A 298 -15.64 -3.18 1.13
CA ASN A 298 -15.20 -4.00 0.01
C ASN A 298 -16.37 -4.41 -0.91
N GLU A 299 -17.54 -4.76 -0.36
CA GLU A 299 -18.76 -5.00 -1.15
C GLU A 299 -19.12 -3.81 -2.03
N ILE A 300 -19.14 -2.61 -1.44
CA ILE A 300 -19.45 -1.37 -2.16
C ILE A 300 -18.40 -1.09 -3.24
N LEU A 301 -17.11 -1.33 -2.97
CA LEU A 301 -16.05 -1.18 -3.97
C LEU A 301 -16.26 -2.13 -5.16
N LEU A 302 -16.64 -3.39 -4.89
CA LEU A 302 -16.88 -4.41 -5.90
C LEU A 302 -18.14 -4.17 -6.73
N ASP A 303 -19.14 -3.48 -6.16
CA ASP A 303 -20.39 -3.14 -6.83
C ASP A 303 -20.24 -1.89 -7.73
N TYR A 304 -19.54 -0.86 -7.26
CA TYR A 304 -19.48 0.44 -7.96
C TYR A 304 -18.22 0.67 -8.81
N SER A 305 -17.10 0.03 -8.47
CA SER A 305 -15.76 0.41 -8.98
C SER A 305 -14.96 -0.76 -9.57
N ARG A 306 -15.63 -1.85 -9.97
CA ARG A 306 -15.00 -3.05 -10.54
C ARG A 306 -14.19 -2.80 -11.82
N ASP A 307 -14.70 -1.91 -12.68
CA ASP A 307 -14.12 -1.60 -13.99
C ASP A 307 -13.45 -0.22 -14.03
N ALA A 308 -13.19 0.38 -12.87
CA ALA A 308 -12.46 1.63 -12.76
C ALA A 308 -11.04 1.50 -13.35
N ALA A 309 -10.40 2.61 -13.71
CA ALA A 309 -8.97 2.62 -13.99
C ALA A 309 -8.15 2.64 -12.69
N LEU A 310 -8.65 3.31 -11.66
CA LEU A 310 -7.96 3.52 -10.40
C LEU A 310 -8.98 3.79 -9.29
N VAL A 311 -8.78 3.17 -8.14
CA VAL A 311 -9.58 3.42 -6.93
C VAL A 311 -8.69 4.07 -5.89
N LEU A 312 -9.13 5.20 -5.34
CA LEU A 312 -8.53 5.81 -4.17
C LEU A 312 -9.52 5.72 -3.03
N ILE A 313 -9.07 5.27 -1.86
CA ILE A 313 -9.91 5.15 -0.69
C ILE A 313 -9.18 5.61 0.55
N THR A 314 -9.89 6.26 1.47
CA THR A 314 -9.30 6.65 2.74
C THR A 314 -8.79 5.43 3.50
N LEU A 315 -7.50 5.43 3.84
CA LEU A 315 -6.83 4.39 4.62
C LEU A 315 -7.44 4.34 6.04
N PRO A 316 -7.97 3.19 6.49
CA PRO A 316 -8.46 3.04 7.86
C PRO A 316 -7.31 3.16 8.85
N ILE A 317 -7.58 3.67 10.06
CA ILE A 317 -6.54 3.79 11.10
C ILE A 317 -6.78 2.77 12.22
N GLY A 318 -5.84 1.84 12.37
CA GLY A 318 -5.62 1.11 13.61
C GLY A 318 -4.85 2.00 14.59
N ARG A 319 -5.33 2.19 15.82
CA ARG A 319 -4.56 2.92 16.84
C ARG A 319 -3.55 1.97 17.48
N LYS A 320 -2.29 2.39 17.57
CA LYS A 320 -1.21 1.64 18.24
C LYS A 320 -1.65 1.25 19.67
N GLY A 321 -1.45 -0.03 20.03
CA GLY A 321 -1.87 -0.60 21.32
C GLY A 321 -3.37 -0.92 21.45
N LYS A 322 -4.23 -0.49 20.53
CA LYS A 322 -5.67 -0.86 20.52
C LYS A 322 -6.05 -1.80 19.37
N CYS A 323 -5.31 -1.75 18.28
CA CYS A 323 -5.48 -2.63 17.14
C CYS A 323 -4.17 -3.39 16.93
N PRO A 324 -4.19 -4.74 17.03
CA PRO A 324 -3.03 -5.56 16.68
C PRO A 324 -2.62 -5.38 15.21
N SER A 325 -1.33 -5.47 14.91
CA SER A 325 -0.83 -5.25 13.54
C SER A 325 -1.38 -6.28 12.54
N SER A 326 -1.54 -7.54 12.97
CA SER A 326 -2.17 -8.59 12.18
C SER A 326 -3.63 -8.26 11.81
N LEU A 327 -4.40 -7.73 12.76
CA LEU A 327 -5.78 -7.28 12.50
C LEU A 327 -5.82 -6.06 11.58
N TYR A 328 -4.92 -5.11 11.80
CA TYR A 328 -4.84 -3.92 10.95
C TYR A 328 -4.45 -4.30 9.51
N MET A 329 -3.50 -5.22 9.32
CA MET A 329 -3.14 -5.73 8.00
C MET A 329 -4.31 -6.46 7.34
N ALA A 330 -5.07 -7.26 8.10
CA ALA A 330 -6.27 -7.93 7.59
C ALA A 330 -7.35 -6.94 7.11
N TRP A 331 -7.49 -5.78 7.77
CA TRP A 331 -8.36 -4.70 7.29
C TRP A 331 -7.93 -4.16 5.93
N LEU A 332 -6.63 -3.89 5.75
CA LEU A 332 -6.10 -3.39 4.49
C LEU A 332 -6.25 -4.42 3.37
N GLU A 333 -6.04 -5.70 3.67
CA GLU A 333 -6.30 -6.82 2.75
C GLU A 333 -7.77 -6.83 2.33
N THR A 334 -8.68 -6.96 3.30
CA THR A 334 -10.12 -7.07 3.07
C THR A 334 -10.65 -5.91 2.24
N LEU A 335 -10.23 -4.67 2.54
CA LEU A 335 -10.72 -3.49 1.84
C LEU A 335 -10.33 -3.49 0.36
N SER A 336 -9.16 -4.05 0.03
CA SER A 336 -8.57 -3.97 -1.32
C SER A 336 -8.56 -5.31 -2.07
N GLN A 337 -9.25 -6.32 -1.53
CA GLN A 337 -9.31 -7.66 -2.09
C GLN A 337 -10.21 -7.72 -3.34
N ASP A 338 -9.84 -8.58 -4.30
CA ASP A 338 -10.57 -8.92 -5.53
C ASP A 338 -10.90 -7.76 -6.50
N LEU A 339 -10.34 -6.58 -6.25
CA LEU A 339 -10.42 -5.46 -7.19
C LEU A 339 -9.44 -5.66 -8.34
N ARG A 340 -9.96 -5.56 -9.57
CA ARG A 340 -9.17 -5.52 -10.80
C ARG A 340 -8.33 -4.24 -10.91
N PRO A 341 -8.88 -3.03 -10.65
CA PRO A 341 -8.08 -1.82 -10.68
C PRO A 341 -7.07 -1.77 -9.53
N PRO A 342 -5.95 -1.06 -9.70
CA PRO A 342 -5.10 -0.68 -8.58
C PRO A 342 -5.86 0.14 -7.55
N VAL A 343 -5.52 -0.10 -6.29
CA VAL A 343 -6.11 0.57 -5.14
C VAL A 343 -5.03 1.36 -4.43
N ILE A 344 -5.28 2.65 -4.19
CA ILE A 344 -4.42 3.51 -3.39
C ILE A 344 -5.18 3.86 -2.11
N LEU A 345 -4.68 3.35 -0.99
CA LEU A 345 -5.17 3.68 0.34
C LEU A 345 -4.47 4.95 0.82
N VAL A 346 -5.19 6.04 1.04
CA VAL A 346 -4.62 7.36 1.32
C VAL A 346 -5.06 7.87 2.68
N ARG A 347 -4.13 8.44 3.45
CA ARG A 347 -4.44 9.25 4.63
C ARG A 347 -3.52 10.46 4.64
N GLY A 348 -4.07 11.66 4.59
CA GLY A 348 -3.30 12.88 4.86
C GLY A 348 -3.01 13.09 6.35
N ASN A 349 -2.13 14.04 6.63
CA ASN A 349 -1.69 14.42 7.97
C ASN A 349 -2.66 15.40 8.68
N GLN A 350 -3.88 15.57 8.17
CA GLN A 350 -4.92 16.50 8.67
C GLN A 350 -4.58 17.99 8.53
N GLU A 351 -3.43 18.33 7.94
CA GLU A 351 -3.18 19.69 7.48
C GLU A 351 -3.90 19.92 6.14
N ASN A 352 -4.53 21.09 6.00
CA ASN A 352 -5.29 21.42 4.81
C ASN A 352 -4.36 21.58 3.60
N VAL A 353 -4.35 20.59 2.71
CA VAL A 353 -3.60 20.66 1.45
C VAL A 353 -4.40 21.34 0.35
N LEU A 354 -5.73 21.40 0.51
CA LEU A 354 -6.61 22.16 -0.36
C LEU A 354 -6.75 23.58 0.19
N THR A 355 -6.11 24.53 -0.47
CA THR A 355 -6.29 25.95 -0.16
C THR A 355 -7.12 26.63 -1.26
N PHE A 356 -7.84 27.69 -0.90
CA PHE A 356 -8.68 28.45 -1.85
C PHE A 356 -7.86 29.14 -2.97
N TYR A 357 -6.53 29.09 -2.89
CA TYR A 357 -5.59 29.82 -3.75
C TYR A 357 -4.85 28.94 -4.76
N CYS A 358 -5.23 27.66 -4.94
CA CYS A 358 -4.58 26.79 -5.92
C CYS A 358 -4.85 27.24 -7.37
N GLN A 359 -4.04 28.18 -7.87
CA GLN A 359 -3.90 28.55 -9.30
C GLN A 359 -2.72 27.79 -9.92
#